data_AF-A0A936F2U4-F1
#
_entry.id   AF-A0A936F2U4-F1
#
_cell.length_a   1.000
_cell.length_b   1.000
_cell.length_c   1.000
_cell.angle_alpha   90.00
_cell.angle_beta   90.00
_cell.angle_gamma   90.00
#
_symmetry.space_group_name_H-M   'P 1'
#
loop_
_entity.id
_entity.type
_entity.pdbx_description
1 polymer ?
#
loop_
_entity_poly.entity_id
_entity_poly.type
_entity_poly.pdbx_seq_one_letter_code
_entity_poly.pdbx_strand_id
1 'polypeptide(L)'
;MMRGLRIFSITVLVAMVAVTAWASLEANVLVGFQRLLADRWGVATLFDAYFGFLWFWLWIAYKEGRPGRSLLWLLLLLTLGNLAMAAYVLVQVARLQPGEGPETLLLRRPS
;
A
#
# COMPACT_ATOMS: atom_id res chain seq x y z
N MET A 1 -5.95 -18.00 -8.70
CA MET A 1 -6.20 -16.65 -8.15
C MET A 1 -5.18 -16.25 -7.08
N MET A 2 -5.09 -16.93 -5.93
CA MET A 2 -4.17 -16.55 -4.82
C MET A 2 -2.68 -16.49 -5.19
N ARG A 3 -2.19 -17.42 -6.03
CA ARG A 3 -0.81 -17.38 -6.54
C ARG A 3 -0.54 -16.12 -7.38
N GLY A 4 -1.51 -15.70 -8.20
CA GLY A 4 -1.40 -14.49 -9.00
C GLY A 4 -1.33 -13.22 -8.15
N LEU A 5 -2.17 -13.11 -7.11
CA LEU A 5 -2.13 -11.98 -6.18
C LEU A 5 -0.80 -11.90 -5.42
N ARG A 6 -0.25 -13.04 -5.00
CA ARG A 6 1.06 -13.10 -4.36
C ARG A 6 2.17 -12.62 -5.31
N ILE A 7 2.19 -13.15 -6.53
CA ILE A 7 3.18 -12.75 -7.54
C ILE A 7 3.09 -11.25 -7.82
N PHE A 8 1.87 -10.74 -8.07
CA PHE A 8 1.64 -9.33 -8.31
C PHE A 8 2.14 -8.45 -7.15
N SER A 9 1.80 -8.82 -5.91
CA SER A 9 2.23 -8.06 -4.73
C SER A 9 3.75 -8.08 -4.55
N ILE A 10 4.42 -9.21 -4.81
CA ILE A 10 5.89 -9.30 -4.81
C ILE A 10 6.47 -8.41 -5.91
N THR A 11 5.91 -8.46 -7.12
CA THR A 11 6.37 -7.63 -8.24
C THR A 11 6.26 -6.15 -7.90
N VAL A 12 5.12 -5.70 -7.37
CA VAL A 12 4.94 -4.30 -6.94
C VAL A 12 5.94 -3.93 -5.84
N LEU A 13 6.15 -4.80 -4.85
CA LEU A 13 7.07 -4.55 -3.75
C LEU A 13 8.52 -4.40 -4.25
N VAL A 14 8.99 -5.33 -5.09
CA VAL A 14 10.33 -5.29 -5.68
C VAL A 14 10.50 -4.05 -6.58
N ALA A 15 9.50 -3.76 -7.42
CA ALA A 15 9.54 -2.60 -8.31
C ALA A 15 9.59 -1.28 -7.52
N MET A 16 8.77 -1.13 -6.48
CA MET A 16 8.77 0.08 -5.65
C MET A 16 10.09 0.27 -4.91
N VAL A 17 10.68 -0.80 -4.37
CA VAL A 17 12.02 -0.74 -3.75
C VAL A 17 13.07 -0.32 -4.78
N ALA A 18 13.08 -0.92 -5.97
CA ALA A 18 14.04 -0.61 -7.02
C ALA A 18 13.93 0.84 -7.49
N VAL A 19 12.72 1.32 -7.79
CA VAL A 19 12.46 2.70 -8.24
C VAL A 19 12.80 3.71 -7.14
N THR A 20 12.42 3.44 -5.89
CA THR A 20 12.73 4.34 -4.76
C THR A 20 14.22 4.42 -4.51
N ALA A 21 14.93 3.28 -4.56
CA ALA A 21 16.38 3.24 -4.40
C ALA A 21 17.09 4.00 -5.52
N TRP A 22 16.73 3.73 -6.78
CA TRP A 22 17.28 4.42 -7.94
C TRP A 22 17.06 5.94 -7.85
N ALA A 23 15.83 6.37 -7.58
CA ALA A 23 15.50 7.79 -7.44
C ALA A 23 16.25 8.46 -6.27
N SER A 24 16.42 7.76 -5.14
CA SER A 24 17.12 8.29 -3.97
C SER A 24 18.64 8.40 -4.16
N LEU A 25 19.21 7.61 -5.07
CA LEU A 25 20.63 7.67 -5.42
C LEU A 25 20.92 8.86 -6.36
N GLU A 26 19.98 9.22 -7.23
CA GLU A 26 20.17 10.28 -8.23
C GLU A 26 19.67 11.65 -7.77
N ALA A 27 18.63 11.70 -6.93
CA ALA A 27 17.97 12.94 -6.56
C ALA A 27 17.50 12.98 -5.11
N ASN A 28 17.53 14.16 -4.52
CA ASN A 28 16.96 14.39 -3.21
C ASN A 28 15.43 14.38 -3.27
N VAL A 29 14.79 13.57 -2.43
CA VAL A 29 13.32 13.42 -2.36
C VAL A 29 12.60 14.74 -2.11
N LEU A 30 13.17 15.64 -1.29
CA LEU A 30 12.56 16.92 -0.94
C LEU A 30 12.53 17.86 -2.15
N VAL A 31 13.60 17.88 -2.94
CA VAL A 31 13.68 18.67 -4.18
C VAL A 31 12.71 18.13 -5.23
N GLY A 32 12.64 16.80 -5.38
CA GLY A 32 11.65 16.16 -6.26
C GLY A 32 10.21 16.49 -5.85
N PHE A 33 9.92 16.43 -4.55
CA PHE A 33 8.60 16.75 -4.01
C PHE A 33 8.22 18.21 -4.23
N GLN A 34 9.14 19.16 -4.00
CA GLN A 34 8.92 20.58 -4.30
C GLN A 34 8.58 20.83 -5.77
N ARG A 35 9.25 20.14 -6.69
CA ARG A 35 8.94 20.22 -8.13
C ARG A 35 7.55 19.67 -8.45
N LEU A 36 7.15 18.57 -7.81
CA LEU A 36 5.81 18.00 -7.97
C LEU A 36 4.72 18.95 -7.46
N LEU A 37 4.95 19.64 -6.35
CA LEU A 37 4.00 20.62 -5.80
C LEU A 37 3.91 21.89 -6.63
N ALA A 38 4.97 22.26 -7.35
CA ALA A 38 4.97 23.40 -8.26
C ALA A 38 4.16 23.13 -9.54
N ASP A 39 4.02 21.86 -9.94
CA ASP A 39 3.23 21.46 -11.10
C ASP A 39 1.78 21.13 -10.73
N ARG A 40 0.82 21.66 -11.51
CA ARG A 40 -0.62 21.51 -11.22
C ARG A 40 -1.07 20.06 -11.40
N TRP A 41 -0.55 19.36 -12.41
CA TRP A 41 -0.83 17.95 -12.61
C TRP A 41 -0.12 17.07 -11.58
N GLY A 42 1.07 17.45 -11.13
CA GLY A 42 1.78 16.85 -10.00
C GLY A 42 0.93 16.86 -8.72
N VAL A 43 0.34 18.01 -8.37
CA VAL A 43 -0.58 18.13 -7.23
C VAL A 43 -1.83 17.25 -7.44
N ALA A 44 -2.46 17.29 -8.62
CA ALA A 44 -3.64 16.45 -8.88
C ALA A 44 -3.34 14.94 -8.75
N THR A 45 -2.20 14.50 -9.25
CA THR A 45 -1.75 13.09 -9.16
C THR A 45 -1.43 12.70 -7.71
N LEU A 46 -0.86 13.62 -6.92
CA LEU A 46 -0.67 13.42 -5.48
C LEU A 46 -2.01 13.22 -4.77
N PHE A 47 -3.00 14.06 -5.03
CA PHE A 47 -4.33 13.89 -4.46
C PHE A 47 -4.96 12.56 -4.86
N ASP A 48 -4.91 12.20 -6.14
CA ASP A 48 -5.42 10.92 -6.65
C ASP A 48 -4.80 9.72 -5.90
N ALA A 49 -3.47 9.70 -5.78
CA ALA A 49 -2.75 8.65 -5.06
C ALA A 49 -3.12 8.58 -3.57
N TYR A 50 -3.15 9.72 -2.88
CA TYR A 50 -3.45 9.77 -1.44
C TYR A 50 -4.90 9.44 -1.12
N PHE A 51 -5.87 9.86 -1.95
CA PHE A 51 -7.25 9.40 -1.82
C PHE A 51 -7.35 7.89 -2.02
N GLY A 52 -6.61 7.32 -2.96
CA GLY A 52 -6.47 5.87 -3.11
C GLY A 52 -5.94 5.20 -1.84
N PHE A 53 -4.91 5.77 -1.19
CA PHE A 53 -4.36 5.26 0.06
C PHE A 53 -5.38 5.32 1.21
N LEU A 54 -6.17 6.40 1.30
CA LEU A 54 -7.23 6.54 2.30
C LEU A 54 -8.36 5.53 2.09
N TRP A 55 -8.77 5.30 0.84
CA TRP A 55 -9.76 4.26 0.50
C TRP A 55 -9.26 2.87 0.89
N PHE A 56 -8.00 2.56 0.59
CA PHE A 56 -7.40 1.28 0.99
C PHE A 56 -7.28 1.17 2.51
N TRP A 57 -6.92 2.26 3.20
CA TRP A 57 -6.87 2.30 4.65
C TRP A 57 -8.25 2.05 5.29
N LEU A 58 -9.32 2.65 4.77
CA LEU A 58 -10.69 2.40 5.26
C LEU A 58 -11.03 0.91 5.21
N TRP A 59 -10.61 0.21 4.15
CA TRP A 59 -10.75 -1.23 4.04
C TRP A 59 -9.91 -1.99 5.10
N ILE A 60 -8.68 -1.55 5.39
CA ILE A 60 -7.87 -2.11 6.48
C ILE A 60 -8.54 -1.87 7.84
N ALA A 61 -9.05 -0.66 8.08
CA ALA A 61 -9.73 -0.27 9.31
C ALA A 61 -10.95 -1.15 9.57
N TYR A 62 -11.75 -1.39 8.53
CA TYR A 62 -12.85 -2.34 8.55
C TYR A 62 -12.39 -3.76 8.91
N LYS A 63 -11.28 -4.25 8.34
CA LYS A 63 -10.80 -5.62 8.57
C LYS A 63 -10.14 -5.85 9.92
N GLU A 64 -9.28 -4.96 10.39
CA GLU A 64 -8.48 -5.22 11.60
C GLU A 64 -9.28 -5.07 12.89
N GLY A 65 -10.37 -4.28 12.89
CA GLY A 65 -11.25 -4.05 14.04
C GLY A 65 -10.59 -3.40 15.27
N ARG A 66 -9.26 -3.36 15.33
CA ARG A 66 -8.45 -2.75 16.39
C ARG A 66 -7.89 -1.40 15.91
N PRO A 67 -8.28 -0.28 16.55
CA PRO A 67 -7.92 1.05 16.06
C PRO A 67 -6.42 1.31 16.04
N GLY A 68 -5.65 0.78 17.01
CA GLY A 68 -4.20 0.99 17.05
C GLY A 68 -3.44 0.38 15.87
N ARG A 69 -3.85 -0.81 15.42
CA ARG A 69 -3.19 -1.50 14.29
C ARG A 69 -3.59 -0.88 12.95
N SER A 70 -4.86 -0.48 12.83
CA SER A 70 -5.35 0.30 11.70
C SER A 70 -4.63 1.65 11.57
N LEU A 71 -4.37 2.35 12.70
CA LEU A 71 -3.63 3.61 12.70
C LEU A 71 -2.17 3.43 12.27
N LEU A 72 -1.51 2.34 12.70
CA LEU A 72 -0.17 2.00 12.22
C LEU A 72 -0.15 1.84 10.70
N TRP A 73 -1.13 1.15 10.12
CA TRP A 73 -1.24 1.01 8.67
C TRP A 73 -1.54 2.33 7.98
N LEU A 74 -2.31 3.24 8.58
CA LEU A 74 -2.52 4.58 8.02
C LEU A 74 -1.18 5.29 7.86
N LEU A 75 -0.37 5.33 8.91
CA LEU A 75 0.94 5.98 8.89
C LEU A 75 1.83 5.37 7.81
N LEU A 76 1.90 4.03 7.76
CA LEU A 76 2.67 3.33 6.73
C LEU A 76 2.18 3.64 5.32
N LEU A 77 0.86 3.72 5.08
CA LEU A 77 0.31 4.04 3.76
C LEU A 77 0.62 5.47 3.33
N LEU A 78 0.52 6.44 4.25
CA LEU A 78 0.81 7.84 3.94
C LEU A 78 2.31 8.07 3.69
N THR A 79 3.20 7.27 4.27
CA THR A 79 4.66 7.43 4.09
C THR A 79 5.25 6.56 2.99
N LEU A 80 4.80 5.30 2.86
CA LEU A 80 5.37 4.30 1.93
C LEU A 80 4.47 4.05 0.71
N GLY A 81 3.21 4.49 0.73
CA GLY A 81 2.27 4.33 -0.37
C GLY A 81 2.09 2.88 -0.80
N ASN A 82 2.35 2.61 -2.09
CA ASN A 82 2.19 1.29 -2.70
C ASN A 82 3.06 0.20 -2.07
N LEU A 83 4.21 0.55 -1.48
CA LEU A 83 5.07 -0.42 -0.80
C LEU A 83 4.36 -0.99 0.45
N ALA A 84 3.66 -0.14 1.21
CA ALA A 84 2.87 -0.58 2.36
C ALA A 84 1.64 -1.40 1.94
N MET A 85 0.97 -1.04 0.84
CA MET A 85 -0.16 -1.82 0.31
C MET A 85 0.27 -3.23 -0.10
N ALA A 86 1.36 -3.36 -0.87
CA ALA A 86 1.89 -4.65 -1.28
C ALA A 86 2.30 -5.51 -0.06
N ALA A 87 2.98 -4.91 0.92
CA ALA A 87 3.34 -5.58 2.16
C ALA A 87 2.10 -6.06 2.94
N TYR A 88 1.06 -5.22 3.06
CA TYR A 88 -0.21 -5.60 3.71
C TYR A 88 -0.84 -6.82 3.04
N VAL A 89 -0.97 -6.81 1.71
CA VAL A 89 -1.57 -7.90 0.96
C VAL A 89 -0.77 -9.19 1.14
N LEU A 90 0.57 -9.13 1.10
CA LEU A 90 1.43 -10.29 1.36
C LEU A 90 1.25 -10.85 2.76
N VAL A 91 1.15 -9.99 3.78
CA VAL A 91 0.87 -10.41 5.17
C VAL A 91 -0.49 -11.11 5.26
N GLN A 92 -1.52 -10.59 4.57
CA GLN A 92 -2.84 -11.23 4.56
C GLN A 92 -2.82 -12.58 3.84
N VAL A 93 -2.17 -12.66 2.68
CA VAL A 93 -1.99 -13.91 1.92
C VAL A 93 -1.20 -14.96 2.71
N ALA A 94 -0.23 -14.54 3.53
CA ALA A 94 0.54 -15.45 4.40
C ALA A 94 -0.27 -15.95 5.61
N ARG A 95 -1.34 -15.25 5.99
CA ARG A 95 -2.25 -15.62 7.10
C ARG A 95 -3.41 -16.53 6.66
N LEU A 96 -3.54 -16.80 5.36
CA LEU A 96 -4.56 -17.69 4.83
C LEU A 96 -4.24 -19.14 5.21
N GLN A 97 -5.25 -19.86 5.71
CA GLN A 97 -5.13 -21.29 5.95
C GLN A 97 -5.31 -22.09 4.65
N PRO A 98 -4.73 -23.31 4.53
CA PRO A 98 -4.96 -24.16 3.37
C PRO A 98 -6.45 -24.49 3.22
N GLY A 99 -7.09 -23.98 2.16
CA GLY A 99 -8.51 -24.21 1.87
C GLY A 99 -9.41 -22.98 1.98
N GLU A 100 -8.91 -21.84 2.48
CA GLU A 100 -9.69 -20.59 2.49
C GLU A 100 -9.81 -19.98 1.09
N GLY A 101 -11.02 -19.54 0.73
CA GLY A 101 -11.32 -18.85 -0.53
C GLY A 101 -10.78 -17.41 -0.58
N PRO A 102 -10.75 -16.79 -1.77
CA PRO A 102 -10.31 -15.40 -1.92
C PRO A 102 -11.21 -14.40 -1.18
N GLU A 103 -12.46 -14.74 -0.88
CA GLU A 103 -13.36 -13.89 -0.09
C GLU A 103 -12.81 -13.58 1.30
N THR A 104 -12.01 -14.48 1.89
CA THR A 104 -11.40 -14.28 3.21
C THR A 104 -10.37 -13.14 3.20
N LEU A 105 -9.84 -12.77 2.03
CA LEU A 105 -9.00 -11.59 1.90
C LEU A 105 -9.83 -10.31 1.97
N LEU A 106 -11.03 -10.29 1.38
CA LEU A 106 -11.86 -9.10 1.27
C LEU A 106 -12.70 -8.86 2.53
N LEU A 107 -13.20 -9.95 3.13
CA LEU A 107 -14.11 -9.91 4.26
C LEU A 107 -13.37 -9.80 5.60
N ARG A 108 -14.04 -9.20 6.57
CA ARG A 108 -13.62 -9.23 7.97
C ARG A 108 -13.86 -10.64 8.50
N ARG A 109 -12.85 -11.26 9.12
CA ARG A 109 -13.05 -12.55 9.82
C ARG A 109 -13.98 -12.31 11.03
N PRO A 110 -15.04 -13.11 11.22
CA PRO A 110 -15.82 -13.06 12.45
C PRO A 110 -14.89 -13.43 13.61
N SER A 111 -14.85 -12.55 14.61
CA SER A 111 -14.06 -12.70 15.84
C SER A 111 -14.70 -13.67 16.81
#